data_AF-A0A2S8NW93-F1
#
_entry.id   AF-A0A2S8NW93-F1
#
_cell.length_a   1.000
_cell.length_b   1.000
_cell.length_c   1.000
_cell.angle_alpha   90.00
_cell.angle_beta   90.00
_cell.angle_gamma   90.00
#
_symmetry.space_group_name_H-M   'P 1'
#
loop_
_entity.id
_entity.type
_entity.pdbx_description
1 polymer ?
#
loop_
_entity_poly.entity_id
_entity_poly.type
_entity_poly.pdbx_seq_one_letter_code
_entity_poly.pdbx_strand_id
1 'polypeptide(L)'
;MIFEVNVDNEQWNGEVKSSKNYGSHYELRLSARGSGITVFFGHASYGQWFVAVPDWEASVVVGNLQDTYYTAEKLGRAMESEIDGWSVAAAITAYANQEGINEVDGQQEVLDELEAAGYVIVDPEEK
;
A
#
# COMPACT_ATOMS: atom_id res chain seq x y z
N MET A 1 2.15 15.54 -7.13
CA MET A 1 2.85 14.50 -7.90
C MET A 1 1.85 13.89 -8.87
N ILE A 2 2.17 13.82 -10.17
CA ILE A 2 1.32 13.15 -11.15
C ILE A 2 1.64 11.66 -11.15
N PHE A 3 0.61 10.82 -11.25
CA PHE A 3 0.74 9.37 -11.42
C PHE A 3 -0.13 8.92 -12.60
N GLU A 4 0.29 7.85 -13.24
CA GLU A 4 -0.41 7.27 -14.38
C GLU A 4 -1.13 6.00 -13.93
N VAL A 5 -2.34 5.81 -14.40
CA VAL A 5 -3.11 4.58 -14.24
C VAL A 5 -3.21 3.91 -15.60
N ASN A 6 -2.80 2.65 -15.66
CA ASN A 6 -2.88 1.83 -16.86
C ASN A 6 -3.58 0.52 -16.49
N VAL A 7 -4.81 0.33 -16.97
CA VAL A 7 -5.59 -0.90 -16.77
C VAL A 7 -6.24 -1.30 -18.08
N ASP A 8 -5.98 -2.53 -18.50
CA ASP A 8 -6.47 -3.09 -19.77
C ASP A 8 -6.22 -2.14 -20.96
N ASN A 9 -7.28 -1.51 -21.47
CA ASN A 9 -7.26 -0.57 -22.60
C ASN A 9 -7.59 0.87 -22.19
N GLU A 10 -7.64 1.17 -20.90
CA GLU A 10 -7.87 2.50 -20.37
C GLU A 10 -6.61 3.05 -19.72
N GLN A 11 -6.35 4.33 -19.98
CA GLN A 11 -5.29 5.09 -19.36
C GLN A 11 -5.82 6.44 -18.90
N TRP A 12 -5.47 6.83 -17.68
CA TRP A 12 -5.72 8.18 -17.19
C TRP A 12 -4.62 8.63 -16.24
N ASN A 13 -4.54 9.94 -16.07
CA ASN A 13 -3.64 10.54 -15.10
C ASN A 13 -4.41 10.93 -13.85
N GLY A 14 -3.78 10.72 -12.71
CA GLY A 14 -4.19 11.28 -11.43
C GLY A 14 -3.11 12.17 -10.85
N GLU A 15 -3.45 12.85 -9.76
CA GLU A 15 -2.53 13.73 -9.07
C GLU A 15 -2.66 13.54 -7.55
N VAL A 16 -1.54 13.28 -6.88
CA VAL A 16 -1.42 13.48 -5.43
C VAL A 16 -1.27 14.97 -5.18
N LYS A 17 -2.34 15.57 -4.65
CA LYS A 17 -2.48 17.01 -4.33
C LYS A 17 -1.72 17.40 -3.08
N SER A 18 -1.74 16.53 -2.06
CA SER A 18 -0.95 16.70 -0.85
C SER A 18 -0.65 15.35 -0.22
N SER A 19 0.47 15.30 0.50
CA SER A 19 0.84 14.15 1.33
C SER A 19 1.25 14.62 2.72
N LYS A 20 1.10 13.73 3.70
CA LYS A 20 1.61 13.94 5.06
C LYS A 20 2.15 12.62 5.61
N ASN A 21 3.38 12.68 6.11
CA ASN A 21 4.04 11.58 6.79
C ASN A 21 3.85 11.73 8.31
N TYR A 22 3.27 10.73 8.96
CA TYR A 22 3.04 10.67 10.40
C TYR A 22 4.08 9.83 11.16
N GLY A 23 5.15 9.38 10.48
CA GLY A 23 6.19 8.49 10.99
C GLY A 23 5.80 7.02 10.84
N SER A 24 4.63 6.61 11.35
CA SER A 24 4.14 5.23 11.23
C SER A 24 3.31 4.95 9.98
N HIS A 25 2.73 5.99 9.39
CA HIS A 25 1.81 5.88 8.26
C HIS A 25 1.77 7.20 7.49
N TYR A 26 1.09 7.19 6.35
CA TYR A 26 1.01 8.27 5.41
C TYR A 26 -0.45 8.62 5.13
N GLU A 27 -0.72 9.89 4.89
CA GLU A 27 -1.98 10.38 4.34
C GLU A 27 -1.71 10.98 2.95
N LEU A 28 -2.52 10.60 1.97
CA LEU A 28 -2.55 11.20 0.64
C LEU A 28 -3.93 11.81 0.38
N ARG A 29 -3.94 13.02 -0.18
CA ARG A 29 -5.10 13.58 -0.88
C ARG A 29 -4.79 13.52 -2.37
N LEU A 30 -5.61 12.79 -3.12
CA LEU A 30 -5.43 12.60 -4.54
C LEU A 30 -6.68 12.97 -5.33
N SER A 31 -6.49 13.26 -6.61
CA SER A 31 -7.58 13.47 -7.56
C SER A 31 -7.35 12.68 -8.83
N ALA A 32 -8.33 11.93 -9.28
CA ALA A 32 -8.29 11.17 -10.52
C ALA A 32 -9.70 11.07 -11.11
N ARG A 33 -9.83 11.24 -12.43
CA ARG A 33 -11.11 11.17 -13.17
C ARG A 33 -12.29 11.95 -12.55
N GLY A 34 -12.01 13.07 -11.88
CA GLY A 34 -13.03 13.91 -11.25
C GLY A 34 -13.36 13.55 -9.79
N SER A 35 -12.87 12.42 -9.28
CA SER A 35 -12.93 12.05 -7.86
C SER A 35 -11.83 12.76 -7.07
N GLY A 36 -12.14 13.19 -5.85
CA GLY A 36 -11.16 13.56 -4.83
C GLY A 36 -11.17 12.49 -3.73
N ILE A 37 -10.00 11.95 -3.40
CA ILE A 37 -9.89 10.75 -2.55
C ILE A 37 -8.86 10.99 -1.45
N THR A 38 -9.23 10.63 -0.23
CA THR A 38 -8.36 10.62 0.94
C THR A 38 -7.93 9.18 1.23
N VAL A 39 -6.62 8.95 1.30
CA VAL A 39 -6.05 7.62 1.52
C VAL A 39 -5.10 7.67 2.71
N PHE A 40 -5.22 6.71 3.59
CA PHE A 40 -4.25 6.44 4.65
C PHE A 40 -3.62 5.08 4.39
N PHE A 41 -2.29 4.99 4.43
CA PHE A 41 -1.62 3.69 4.31
C PHE A 41 -0.35 3.64 5.17
N GLY A 42 0.03 2.44 5.58
CA GLY A 42 1.21 2.24 6.42
C GLY A 42 1.45 0.76 6.69
N HIS A 43 2.57 0.47 7.37
CA HIS A 43 2.91 -0.90 7.74
C HIS A 43 1.88 -1.48 8.69
N ALA A 44 1.51 -2.72 8.41
CA ALA A 44 0.84 -3.64 9.32
C ALA A 44 1.84 -4.73 9.73
N SER A 45 1.41 -5.67 10.57
CA SER A 45 2.27 -6.77 11.02
C SER A 45 2.64 -7.73 9.89
N TYR A 46 3.77 -8.42 10.06
CA TYR A 46 4.22 -9.50 9.17
C TYR A 46 4.51 -9.04 7.73
N GLY A 47 5.16 -7.89 7.58
CA GLY A 47 5.50 -7.30 6.28
C GLY A 47 4.29 -6.85 5.47
N GLN A 48 3.12 -6.74 6.09
CA GLN A 48 1.89 -6.31 5.41
C GLN A 48 1.75 -4.80 5.44
N TRP A 49 0.78 -4.31 4.66
CA TRP A 49 0.38 -2.92 4.60
C TRP A 49 -1.13 -2.81 4.75
N PHE A 50 -1.57 -1.80 5.48
CA PHE A 50 -2.98 -1.39 5.43
C PHE A 50 -3.14 -0.24 4.43
N VAL A 51 -4.28 -0.21 3.74
CA VAL A 51 -4.72 0.91 2.91
C VAL A 51 -6.18 1.19 3.25
N ALA A 52 -6.44 2.37 3.79
CA ALA A 52 -7.75 2.84 4.19
C ALA A 52 -8.18 4.04 3.36
N VAL A 53 -9.42 4.03 2.90
CA VAL A 53 -10.04 5.09 2.09
C VAL A 53 -11.33 5.54 2.80
N PRO A 54 -11.24 6.51 3.73
CA PRO A 54 -12.37 6.89 4.58
C PRO A 54 -13.58 7.42 3.83
N ASP A 55 -13.35 8.08 2.69
CA ASP A 55 -14.41 8.65 1.84
C ASP A 55 -15.37 7.56 1.30
N TRP A 56 -14.95 6.29 1.31
CA TRP A 56 -15.72 5.10 0.92
C TRP A 56 -15.99 4.13 2.09
N GLU A 57 -15.62 4.48 3.32
CA GLU A 57 -15.68 3.57 4.47
C GLU A 57 -14.93 2.23 4.24
N ALA A 58 -13.91 2.25 3.38
CA ALA A 58 -13.22 1.06 2.90
C ALA A 58 -11.80 0.93 3.49
N SER A 59 -11.37 -0.30 3.75
CA SER A 59 -9.99 -0.61 4.12
C SER A 59 -9.61 -2.02 3.67
N VAL A 60 -8.36 -2.21 3.27
CA VAL A 60 -7.79 -3.49 2.87
C VAL A 60 -6.39 -3.68 3.44
N VAL A 61 -6.00 -4.94 3.59
CA VAL A 61 -4.62 -5.33 3.88
C VAL A 61 -4.01 -5.97 2.63
N VAL A 62 -2.82 -5.51 2.26
CA VAL A 62 -2.05 -5.98 1.09
C VAL A 62 -0.64 -6.37 1.53
N GLY A 63 -0.01 -7.30 0.80
CA GLY A 63 1.33 -7.78 1.15
C GLY A 63 2.46 -7.04 0.43
N ASN A 64 2.15 -6.23 -0.58
CA ASN A 64 3.13 -5.53 -1.39
C ASN A 64 2.47 -4.32 -2.06
N LEU A 65 3.00 -3.11 -1.85
CA LEU A 65 2.47 -1.89 -2.46
C LEU A 65 2.75 -1.84 -3.97
N GLN A 66 3.79 -2.52 -4.44
CA GLN A 66 4.15 -2.60 -5.86
C GLN A 66 3.22 -3.53 -6.65
N ASP A 67 2.49 -4.44 -5.99
CA ASP A 67 1.46 -5.24 -6.63
C ASP A 67 0.18 -4.40 -6.83
N THR A 68 0.27 -3.52 -7.83
CA THR A 68 -0.76 -2.52 -8.13
C THR A 68 -2.05 -3.20 -8.58
N TYR A 69 -1.98 -4.31 -9.34
CA TYR A 69 -3.16 -5.04 -9.81
C TYR A 69 -3.93 -5.66 -8.65
N TYR A 70 -3.24 -6.42 -7.79
CA TYR A 70 -3.88 -7.06 -6.64
C TYR A 70 -4.46 -6.04 -5.66
N THR A 71 -3.73 -4.95 -5.43
CA THR A 71 -4.18 -3.87 -4.56
C THR A 71 -5.40 -3.16 -5.14
N ALA A 72 -5.39 -2.88 -6.45
CA ALA A 72 -6.52 -2.29 -7.15
C ALA A 72 -7.77 -3.17 -7.10
N GLU A 73 -7.65 -4.48 -7.34
CA GLU A 73 -8.79 -5.41 -7.24
C GLU A 73 -9.40 -5.42 -5.84
N LYS A 74 -8.56 -5.47 -4.80
CA LYS A 74 -9.01 -5.47 -3.41
C LYS A 74 -9.71 -4.17 -3.04
N LEU A 75 -9.11 -3.03 -3.38
CA LEU A 75 -9.70 -1.71 -3.13
C LEU A 75 -10.97 -1.52 -3.93
N GLY A 76 -11.00 -1.92 -5.20
CA GLY A 76 -12.16 -1.79 -6.06
C GLY A 76 -13.36 -2.57 -5.53
N ARG A 77 -13.14 -3.77 -5.00
CA ARG A 77 -14.18 -4.55 -4.30
C ARG A 77 -14.62 -3.88 -3.00
N ALA A 78 -13.70 -3.37 -2.19
CA ALA A 78 -14.01 -2.75 -0.91
C ALA A 78 -14.73 -1.39 -1.05
N MET A 79 -14.41 -0.62 -2.09
CA MET A 79 -14.99 0.69 -2.40
C MET A 79 -16.22 0.58 -3.31
N GLU A 80 -16.56 -0.62 -3.79
CA GLU A 80 -17.56 -0.83 -4.85
C GLU A 80 -17.31 0.04 -6.11
N SER A 81 -16.04 0.35 -6.39
CA SER A 81 -15.61 1.20 -7.51
C SER A 81 -14.24 0.75 -8.02
N GLU A 82 -14.23 0.03 -9.14
CA GLU A 82 -13.00 -0.45 -9.78
C GLU A 82 -12.09 0.71 -10.19
N ILE A 83 -12.65 1.77 -10.78
CA ILE A 83 -11.89 2.94 -11.26
C ILE A 83 -11.19 3.68 -10.12
N ASP A 84 -11.87 3.87 -8.98
CA ASP A 84 -11.26 4.53 -7.83
C ASP A 84 -10.24 3.60 -7.16
N GLY A 85 -10.51 2.29 -7.10
CA GLY A 85 -9.56 1.28 -6.62
C GLY A 85 -8.24 1.30 -7.40
N TRP A 86 -8.31 1.32 -8.73
CA TRP A 86 -7.14 1.49 -9.61
C TRP A 86 -6.41 2.80 -9.40
N SER A 87 -7.16 3.90 -9.22
CA SER A 87 -6.58 5.22 -8.98
C SER A 87 -5.82 5.29 -7.66
N VAL A 88 -6.36 4.70 -6.59
CA VAL A 88 -5.69 4.64 -5.28
C VAL A 88 -4.46 3.75 -5.34
N ALA A 89 -4.56 2.54 -5.93
CA ALA A 89 -3.44 1.62 -6.05
C ALA A 89 -2.26 2.24 -6.82
N ALA A 90 -2.51 2.85 -7.98
CA ALA A 90 -1.47 3.50 -8.75
C ALA A 90 -0.82 4.68 -7.98
N ALA A 91 -1.62 5.45 -7.24
CA ALA A 91 -1.12 6.58 -6.47
C ALA A 91 -0.20 6.15 -5.33
N ILE A 92 -0.57 5.11 -4.57
CA ILE A 92 0.27 4.62 -3.46
C ILE A 92 1.56 4.00 -3.99
N THR A 93 1.52 3.27 -5.11
CA THR A 93 2.72 2.71 -5.76
C THR A 93 3.67 3.82 -6.21
N ALA A 94 3.14 4.83 -6.92
CA ALA A 94 3.93 5.96 -7.39
C ALA A 94 4.53 6.76 -6.22
N TYR A 95 3.74 6.97 -5.16
CA TYR A 95 4.20 7.66 -3.97
C TYR A 95 5.27 6.88 -3.22
N ALA A 96 5.09 5.58 -3.01
CA ALA A 96 6.07 4.71 -2.37
C ALA A 96 7.41 4.72 -3.13
N ASN A 97 7.36 4.63 -4.46
CA ASN A 97 8.55 4.69 -5.30
C ASN A 97 9.28 6.04 -5.22
N GLN A 98 8.54 7.17 -5.17
CA GLN A 98 9.16 8.49 -5.05
C GLN A 98 9.82 8.69 -3.68
N GLU A 99 9.16 8.25 -2.61
CA GLU A 99 9.62 8.48 -1.24
C GLU A 99 10.62 7.41 -0.75
N GLY A 100 10.93 6.41 -1.57
CA GLY A 100 11.83 5.32 -1.20
C GLY A 100 11.27 4.43 -0.09
N ILE A 101 9.94 4.27 -0.06
CA ILE A 101 9.25 3.39 0.88
C ILE A 101 9.45 1.95 0.40
N ASN A 102 10.22 1.17 1.16
CA ASN A 102 10.56 -0.19 0.82
C ASN A 102 9.61 -1.18 1.50
N GLU A 103 9.38 -2.31 0.83
CA GLU A 103 8.68 -3.44 1.42
C GLU A 103 9.44 -3.97 2.64
N VAL A 104 8.71 -4.41 3.66
CA VAL A 104 9.28 -5.06 4.84
C VAL A 104 9.18 -6.56 4.66
N ASP A 105 10.29 -7.26 4.89
CA ASP A 105 10.30 -8.71 4.89
C ASP A 105 9.62 -9.21 6.17
N GLY A 106 8.40 -9.71 6.02
CA GLY A 106 7.62 -10.26 7.13
C GLY A 106 8.28 -11.49 7.78
N GLN A 107 9.14 -12.22 7.07
CA GLN A 107 9.91 -13.29 7.70
C GLN A 107 10.97 -12.69 8.62
N GLN A 108 11.71 -11.68 8.15
CA GLN A 108 12.71 -11.01 8.97
C GLN A 108 12.08 -10.36 10.20
N GLU A 109 10.91 -9.72 10.07
CA GLU A 109 10.18 -9.16 11.21
C GLU A 109 9.90 -10.22 12.29
N VAL A 110 9.45 -11.41 11.89
CA VAL A 110 9.22 -12.53 12.81
C VAL A 110 10.53 -13.02 13.43
N LEU A 111 11.61 -13.12 12.64
CA LEU A 111 12.91 -13.55 13.16
C LEU A 111 13.45 -12.56 14.20
N ASP A 112 13.32 -11.26 13.95
CA ASP A 112 13.73 -10.20 14.86
C ASP A 112 12.90 -10.24 16.17
N GLU A 113 11.59 -10.47 16.07
CA GLU A 113 10.71 -10.66 17.23
C GLU A 113 11.09 -11.90 18.06
N LEU A 114 11.42 -13.01 17.40
CA LEU A 114 11.86 -14.25 18.05
C LEU A 114 13.21 -14.06 18.75
N GLU A 115 14.17 -13.41 18.10
CA GLU A 115 15.46 -13.08 18.71
C GLU A 115 15.28 -12.16 19.92
N ALA A 116 14.46 -11.11 19.81
CA ALA A 116 14.13 -10.21 20.92
C ALA A 116 13.45 -10.93 22.10
N ALA A 117 12.67 -11.98 21.82
CA ALA A 117 12.05 -12.84 22.83
C ALA A 117 13.01 -13.90 23.42
N GLY A 118 14.25 -13.98 22.94
CA GLY A 118 15.30 -14.88 23.45
C GLY A 118 15.34 -16.25 22.78
N TYR A 119 14.68 -16.43 21.63
CA TYR A 119 14.79 -17.65 20.84
C TYR A 119 16.07 -17.62 20.00
N VAL A 120 16.69 -18.80 19.84
CA VAL A 120 17.86 -18.99 18.97
C VAL A 120 17.37 -19.62 17.66
N ILE A 121 17.66 -18.96 16.54
CA ILE A 121 17.40 -19.50 15.21
C ILE A 121 18.46 -20.57 14.94
N VAL A 122 18.02 -21.81 14.73
CA VAL A 122 18.92 -22.94 14.46
C VAL A 122 18.83 -23.29 12.98
N ASP A 123 19.96 -23.27 12.28
CA ASP A 123 20.01 -23.73 10.89
C ASP A 123 19.79 -25.25 10.86
N PRO A 124 18.76 -25.75 10.14
CA PRO A 124 18.51 -27.18 10.03
C PRO A 124 19.67 -27.98 9.40
N GLU A 125 20.60 -27.33 8.69
CA GLU A 125 21.76 -27.98 8.06
C GLU A 125 22.98 -28.14 8.99
N GLU A 126 23.00 -27.54 10.19
CA GLU A 126 24.10 -27.67 11.16
C GLU A 126 23.98 -28.92 12.08
N LYS A 127 23.35 -30.01 11.62
CA LYS A 127 23.24 -31.27 12.37
C LYS A 127 24.24 -32.35 11.96
#